data_AF-M8BFW8-F1
#
_entry.id   AF-M8BFW8-F1
#
_cell.length_a   1.000
_cell.length_b   1.000
_cell.length_c   1.000
_cell.angle_alpha   90.00
_cell.angle_beta   90.00
_cell.angle_gamma   90.00
#
_symmetry.space_group_name_H-M   'P 1'
#
loop_
_entity.id
_entity.type
_entity.pdbx_description
1 polymer ?
#
loop_
_entity_poly.entity_id
_entity_poly.type
_entity_poly.pdbx_seq_one_letter_code
_entity_poly.pdbx_strand_id
1 'polypeptide(L)'
;MAGLATFHAPRVAGLPVKMFAWVLETPVLGPLLLYVLKKDNLVNKELELDTEFDLTLQLVSDADIPEPPLFTPTHTWQDIPEQNVSLAKPGWSPAARAQEAIDCLPDLADPSSPGFRRWKIRDFAKAYSSGEITPVMVARRFLAAVEECSGPDLNMALFISYDPEDIVRQAEESTLRYQQGAPLSAMDGVLVAVKDEIDCLPYQTTGKIQ
;
A
#
# COMPACT_ATOMS: atom_id res chain seq x y z
N MET A 1 0.03 -16.58 32.57
CA MET A 1 1.19 -15.95 31.88
C MET A 1 1.16 -16.43 30.44
N ALA A 2 0.80 -15.57 29.48
CA ALA A 2 0.90 -15.91 28.07
C ALA A 2 2.39 -15.92 27.70
N GLY A 3 2.94 -17.09 27.41
CA GLY A 3 4.29 -17.18 26.85
C GLY A 3 4.31 -16.47 25.49
N LEU A 4 5.36 -15.70 25.22
CA LEU A 4 5.59 -15.13 23.89
C LEU A 4 5.64 -16.29 22.89
N ALA A 5 4.67 -16.37 21.98
CA ALA A 5 4.68 -17.35 20.91
C ALA A 5 5.87 -17.04 19.99
N THR A 6 6.90 -17.88 20.05
CA THR A 6 8.07 -17.78 19.16
C THR A 6 7.75 -18.49 17.85
N PHE A 7 7.59 -17.71 16.78
CA PHE A 7 7.46 -18.27 15.45
C PHE A 7 8.80 -18.89 15.00
N HIS A 8 8.76 -20.13 14.54
CA HIS A 8 9.92 -20.89 14.09
C HIS A 8 9.77 -21.24 12.61
N ALA A 9 10.64 -20.66 11.79
CA ALA A 9 10.72 -20.96 10.37
C ALA A 9 12.18 -20.86 9.89
N PRO A 10 12.59 -21.71 8.93
CA PRO A 10 13.93 -21.67 8.38
C PRO A 10 14.14 -20.38 7.56
N ARG A 11 15.28 -19.70 7.78
CA ARG A 11 15.72 -18.59 6.94
C ARG A 11 16.57 -19.14 5.79
N VAL A 12 16.00 -19.19 4.59
CA VAL A 12 16.65 -19.71 3.39
C VAL A 12 16.56 -18.70 2.24
N ALA A 13 17.59 -18.64 1.41
CA ALA A 13 17.65 -17.78 0.22
C ALA A 13 18.43 -18.47 -0.90
N GLY A 14 18.16 -18.12 -2.17
CA GLY A 14 18.86 -18.68 -3.34
C GLY A 14 18.48 -20.13 -3.67
N LEU A 15 19.46 -20.99 -3.94
CA LEU A 15 19.21 -22.40 -4.28
C LEU A 15 18.48 -23.18 -3.16
N PRO A 16 18.85 -23.03 -1.85
CA PRO A 16 18.13 -23.66 -0.75
C PRO A 16 16.62 -23.40 -0.73
N VAL A 17 16.15 -22.17 -1.04
CA VAL A 17 14.71 -21.88 -1.04
C VAL A 17 13.99 -22.60 -2.19
N LYS A 18 14.65 -22.76 -3.35
CA LYS A 18 14.08 -23.53 -4.47
C LYS A 18 13.93 -25.01 -4.12
N MET A 19 14.93 -25.59 -3.48
CA MET A 19 14.87 -26.98 -3.01
C MET A 19 13.78 -27.16 -1.95
N PHE A 20 13.67 -26.20 -1.01
CA PHE A 20 12.64 -26.23 0.02
C PHE A 20 11.22 -26.13 -0.58
N ALA A 21 10.99 -25.23 -1.54
CA ALA A 21 9.73 -25.12 -2.26
C ALA A 21 9.39 -26.42 -3.02
N TRP A 22 10.36 -27.01 -3.72
CA TRP A 22 10.19 -28.29 -4.41
C TRP A 22 9.79 -29.43 -3.45
N VAL A 23 10.39 -29.50 -2.26
CA VAL A 23 10.00 -30.47 -1.23
C VAL A 23 8.57 -30.22 -0.73
N LEU A 24 8.19 -28.95 -0.52
CA LEU A 24 6.83 -28.57 -0.11
C LEU A 24 5.77 -28.94 -1.17
N GLU A 25 6.12 -28.92 -2.44
CA GLU A 25 5.23 -29.27 -3.56
C GLU A 25 5.21 -30.78 -3.87
N THR A 26 6.14 -31.55 -3.30
CA THR A 26 6.22 -33.00 -3.53
C THR A 26 5.09 -33.73 -2.80
N PRO A 27 4.32 -34.61 -3.49
CA PRO A 27 3.31 -35.44 -2.85
C PRO A 27 3.91 -36.22 -1.66
N VAL A 28 3.15 -36.34 -0.56
CA VAL A 28 3.55 -37.00 0.70
C VAL A 28 4.59 -36.21 1.52
N LEU A 29 5.74 -35.83 0.95
CA LEU A 29 6.79 -35.10 1.66
C LEU A 29 6.36 -33.68 2.07
N GLY A 30 5.66 -32.97 1.17
CA GLY A 30 5.16 -31.63 1.42
C GLY A 30 4.18 -31.55 2.60
N PRO A 31 3.10 -32.36 2.61
CA PRO A 31 2.18 -32.45 3.75
C PRO A 31 2.87 -32.80 5.08
N LEU A 32 3.82 -33.74 5.10
CA LEU A 32 4.57 -34.10 6.30
C LEU A 32 5.40 -32.92 6.83
N LEU A 33 6.10 -32.21 5.95
CA LEU A 33 6.89 -31.04 6.31
C LEU A 33 5.99 -29.88 6.80
N LEU A 34 4.85 -29.64 6.14
CA LEU A 34 3.86 -28.65 6.57
C LEU A 34 3.28 -28.99 7.94
N TYR A 35 3.03 -30.26 8.22
CA TYR A 35 2.56 -30.70 9.54
C TYR A 35 3.59 -30.37 10.63
N VAL A 36 4.88 -30.66 10.42
CA VAL A 36 5.95 -30.30 11.38
C VAL A 36 6.01 -28.78 11.57
N LEU A 37 5.99 -28.00 10.49
CA LEU A 37 6.01 -26.53 10.58
C LEU A 37 4.79 -25.98 11.33
N LYS A 38 3.61 -26.54 11.12
CA LYS A 38 2.40 -26.13 11.86
C LYS A 38 2.47 -26.51 13.34
N LYS A 39 2.98 -27.70 13.66
CA LYS A 39 3.15 -28.19 15.03
C LYS A 39 4.16 -27.33 15.81
N ASP A 40 5.31 -27.05 15.22
CA ASP A 40 6.37 -26.23 15.82
C ASP A 40 5.90 -24.78 16.08
N ASN A 41 4.92 -24.31 15.30
CA ASN A 41 4.30 -22.99 15.45
C ASN A 41 2.97 -23.01 16.21
N LEU A 42 2.64 -24.12 16.88
CA LEU A 42 1.42 -24.30 17.70
C LEU A 42 0.11 -24.02 16.95
N VAL A 43 0.14 -24.14 15.62
CA VAL A 43 -1.00 -23.98 14.73
C VAL A 43 -1.93 -25.19 14.83
N ASN A 44 -1.32 -26.37 14.97
CA ASN A 44 -1.99 -27.63 15.26
C ASN A 44 -1.46 -28.09 16.62
N LYS A 45 -2.24 -27.88 17.68
CA LYS A 45 -1.99 -28.62 18.92
C LYS A 45 -2.52 -30.03 18.68
N GLU A 46 -1.77 -31.03 19.10
CA GLU A 46 -2.16 -32.43 18.96
C GLU A 46 -2.05 -33.06 20.35
N LEU A 47 -3.17 -33.59 20.84
CA LEU A 47 -3.19 -34.62 21.87
C LEU A 47 -2.62 -35.91 21.27
N GLU A 48 -1.81 -36.64 22.03
CA GLU A 48 -1.27 -37.94 21.64
C GLU A 48 -2.36 -38.94 21.23
N LEU A 49 -2.11 -39.58 20.08
CA LEU A 49 -2.64 -40.85 19.55
C LEU A 49 -4.03 -41.31 20.01
N ASP A 50 -4.96 -41.45 19.05
CA ASP A 50 -5.36 -42.79 18.61
C ASP A 50 -5.94 -42.78 17.19
N THR A 51 -5.21 -43.46 16.31
CA THR A 51 -5.61 -44.16 15.07
C THR A 51 -6.45 -43.49 13.98
N GLU A 52 -5.82 -43.49 12.80
CA GLU A 52 -6.37 -43.76 11.46
C GLU A 52 -6.94 -42.58 10.64
N PHE A 53 -6.00 -41.93 9.94
CA PHE A 53 -6.14 -41.40 8.58
C PHE A 53 -7.33 -40.45 8.34
N ASP A 54 -7.19 -39.18 8.71
CA ASP A 54 -7.98 -38.12 8.10
C ASP A 54 -7.10 -36.95 7.67
N LEU A 55 -7.06 -36.73 6.36
CA LEU A 55 -6.25 -35.72 5.69
C LEU A 55 -7.05 -34.40 5.61
N THR A 56 -7.49 -33.90 6.77
CA THR A 56 -8.25 -32.65 6.84
C THR A 56 -7.36 -31.53 7.39
N LEU A 57 -7.20 -30.47 6.60
CA LEU A 57 -6.48 -29.23 6.92
C LEU A 57 -7.13 -28.52 8.14
N GLN A 58 -6.92 -29.02 9.35
CA GLN A 58 -7.46 -28.44 10.58
C GLN A 58 -6.45 -27.43 11.15
N LEU A 59 -6.77 -26.15 10.95
CA LEU A 59 -6.30 -25.05 11.77
C LEU A 59 -7.21 -25.00 13.00
N VAL A 60 -6.65 -25.00 14.22
CA VAL A 60 -7.41 -24.85 15.49
C VAL A 60 -8.29 -26.06 15.85
N SER A 61 -7.71 -27.27 15.92
CA SER A 61 -8.45 -28.50 16.25
C SER A 61 -8.85 -28.66 17.72
N ASP A 62 -8.05 -28.17 18.68
CA ASP A 62 -8.24 -28.49 20.11
C ASP A 62 -8.84 -27.35 20.95
N ALA A 63 -9.22 -26.22 20.35
CA ALA A 63 -9.85 -25.13 21.07
C ALA A 63 -11.37 -25.16 20.85
N ASP A 64 -12.12 -25.40 21.91
CA ASP A 64 -13.55 -25.14 21.93
C ASP A 64 -13.74 -23.61 21.90
N ILE A 65 -14.10 -23.10 20.72
CA ILE A 65 -14.40 -21.68 20.49
C ILE A 65 -15.93 -21.56 20.51
N PRO A 66 -16.53 -21.13 21.64
CA PRO A 66 -17.98 -21.08 21.78
C PRO A 66 -18.60 -19.95 20.95
N GLU A 67 -17.82 -18.95 20.55
CA GLU A 67 -18.29 -17.85 19.73
C GLU A 67 -18.58 -18.30 18.29
N PRO A 68 -19.72 -17.88 17.70
CA PRO A 68 -19.99 -18.15 16.29
C PRO A 68 -18.99 -17.43 15.38
N PRO A 69 -18.72 -17.97 14.17
CA PRO A 69 -17.76 -17.38 13.26
C PRO A 69 -18.19 -15.99 12.79
N LEU A 70 -17.25 -15.03 12.82
CA LEU A 70 -17.43 -13.70 12.29
C LEU A 70 -16.68 -13.55 10.96
N PHE A 71 -17.40 -13.65 9.84
CA PHE A 71 -16.80 -13.64 8.49
C PHE A 71 -16.36 -12.26 8.01
N THR A 72 -17.03 -11.21 8.48
CA THR A 72 -16.74 -9.83 8.16
C THR A 72 -16.80 -9.00 9.43
N PRO A 73 -16.01 -7.93 9.58
CA PRO A 73 -16.11 -7.06 10.76
C PRO A 73 -17.53 -6.52 10.95
N THR A 74 -18.30 -7.07 11.90
CA THR A 74 -19.62 -6.53 12.26
C THR A 74 -19.42 -5.47 13.34
N HIS A 75 -19.06 -4.28 12.91
CA HIS A 75 -19.03 -3.15 13.81
C HIS A 75 -20.44 -2.60 14.02
N THR A 76 -21.02 -2.83 15.20
CA THR A 76 -22.21 -2.11 15.65
C THR A 76 -21.78 -0.79 16.29
N TRP A 77 -21.20 0.13 15.51
CA TRP A 77 -20.89 1.46 16.02
C TRP A 77 -22.17 2.31 16.04
N GLN A 78 -22.60 2.71 17.24
CA GLN A 78 -23.23 4.02 17.39
C GLN A 78 -22.07 5.01 17.39
N ASP A 79 -22.02 5.92 16.42
CA ASP A 79 -20.96 6.93 16.34
C ASP A 79 -20.82 7.61 17.70
N ILE A 80 -19.66 7.44 18.36
CA ILE A 80 -19.30 8.36 19.44
C ILE A 80 -19.17 9.70 18.73
N PRO A 81 -19.97 10.72 19.07
CA PRO A 81 -19.93 12.00 18.36
C PRO A 81 -18.55 12.62 18.59
N GLU A 82 -17.68 12.51 17.58
CA GLU A 82 -16.37 13.13 17.57
C GLU A 82 -16.54 14.65 17.66
N GLN A 83 -15.77 15.29 18.54
CA GLN A 83 -15.83 16.73 18.72
C GLN A 83 -14.78 17.42 17.84
N ASN A 84 -15.11 18.62 17.37
CA ASN A 84 -14.23 19.44 16.51
C ASN A 84 -13.87 18.78 15.17
N VAL A 85 -14.81 18.04 14.58
CA VAL A 85 -14.67 17.45 13.25
C VAL A 85 -15.59 18.15 12.25
N SER A 86 -15.11 18.31 11.02
CA SER A 86 -15.97 18.65 9.88
C SER A 86 -16.37 17.35 9.18
N LEU A 87 -17.65 17.00 9.25
CA LEU A 87 -18.16 15.78 8.63
C LEU A 87 -18.36 16.01 7.13
N ALA A 88 -17.62 15.25 6.32
CA ALA A 88 -17.83 15.23 4.88
C ALA A 88 -19.25 14.77 4.57
N LYS A 89 -19.99 15.58 3.80
CA LYS A 89 -21.40 15.28 3.50
C LYS A 89 -21.51 14.29 2.35
N PRO A 90 -22.51 13.39 2.38
CA PRO A 90 -22.84 12.54 1.24
C PRO A 90 -23.08 13.41 -0.02
N GLY A 91 -22.46 13.03 -1.14
CA GLY A 91 -22.63 13.71 -2.43
C GLY A 91 -21.63 14.82 -2.75
N TRP A 92 -20.73 15.18 -1.82
CA TRP A 92 -19.63 16.10 -2.16
C TRP A 92 -18.71 15.52 -3.24
N SER A 93 -18.26 16.36 -4.17
CA SER A 93 -17.26 15.98 -5.16
C SER A 93 -15.89 15.76 -4.48
N PRO A 94 -14.97 14.97 -5.06
CA PRO A 94 -13.61 14.84 -4.55
C PRO A 94 -12.90 16.20 -4.37
N ALA A 95 -13.10 17.13 -5.30
CA ALA A 95 -12.53 18.47 -5.23
C ALA A 95 -13.07 19.29 -4.05
N ALA A 96 -14.38 19.23 -3.79
CA ALA A 96 -14.99 19.90 -2.64
C ALA A 96 -14.48 19.33 -1.30
N ARG A 97 -14.34 18.00 -1.21
CA ARG A 97 -13.72 17.34 -0.04
C ARG A 97 -12.26 17.74 0.14
N ALA A 98 -11.50 17.85 -0.94
CA ALA A 98 -10.13 18.31 -0.90
C ALA A 98 -10.04 19.76 -0.40
N GLN A 99 -10.93 20.64 -0.84
CA GLN A 99 -10.97 22.03 -0.37
C GLN A 99 -11.29 22.11 1.12
N GLU A 100 -12.32 21.41 1.60
CA GLU A 100 -12.64 21.34 3.03
C GLU A 100 -11.44 20.85 3.85
N ALA A 101 -10.74 19.82 3.36
CA ALA A 101 -9.55 19.31 4.02
C ALA A 101 -8.43 20.36 4.09
N ILE A 102 -8.25 21.18 3.05
CA ILE A 102 -7.29 22.30 3.07
C ILE A 102 -7.69 23.35 4.11
N ASP A 103 -8.98 23.68 4.21
CA ASP A 103 -9.49 24.68 5.14
C ASP A 103 -9.37 24.23 6.60
N CYS A 104 -9.35 22.92 6.85
CA CYS A 104 -9.10 22.33 8.16
C CYS A 104 -7.60 22.27 8.54
N LEU A 105 -6.68 22.53 7.61
CA LEU A 105 -5.24 22.48 7.89
C LEU A 105 -4.75 23.80 8.50
N PRO A 106 -3.78 23.74 9.43
CA PRO A 106 -3.12 24.95 9.93
C PRO A 106 -2.41 25.68 8.80
N ASP A 107 -2.15 26.98 8.96
CA ASP A 107 -1.39 27.77 7.98
C ASP A 107 -0.02 27.16 7.66
N LEU A 108 0.49 27.48 6.46
CA LEU A 108 1.80 27.03 6.04
C LEU A 108 2.84 27.52 7.05
N ALA A 109 3.58 26.56 7.62
CA ALA A 109 4.67 26.85 8.54
C ALA A 109 5.68 27.81 7.89
N ASP A 110 6.27 28.68 8.70
CA ASP A 110 7.21 29.70 8.23
C ASP A 110 8.35 29.04 7.42
N PRO A 111 8.55 29.44 6.15
CA PRO A 111 9.62 28.89 5.32
C PRO A 111 11.02 29.10 5.93
N SER A 112 11.19 29.99 6.89
CA SER A 112 12.46 30.26 7.58
C SER A 112 12.83 29.30 8.73
N SER A 113 11.96 28.36 9.11
CA SER A 113 12.27 27.41 10.19
C SER A 113 13.47 26.52 9.83
N PRO A 114 14.53 26.43 10.66
CA PRO A 114 15.70 25.63 10.35
C PRO A 114 15.39 24.12 10.36
N GLY A 115 15.92 23.38 9.36
CA GLY A 115 15.85 21.92 9.29
C GLY A 115 15.48 21.37 7.90
N PHE A 116 15.73 20.08 7.66
CA PHE A 116 15.27 19.38 6.46
C PHE A 116 13.75 19.20 6.51
N ARG A 117 13.07 19.53 5.40
CA ARG A 117 11.62 19.41 5.27
C ARG A 117 11.29 18.74 3.94
N ARG A 118 10.25 17.89 3.94
CA ARG A 118 9.68 17.35 2.71
C ARG A 118 8.65 18.32 2.16
N TRP A 119 8.56 18.38 0.84
CA TRP A 119 7.55 19.14 0.13
C TRP A 119 6.14 18.60 0.43
N LYS A 120 5.19 19.51 0.65
CA LYS A 120 3.78 19.21 0.84
C LYS A 120 2.99 19.50 -0.44
N ILE A 121 1.81 18.90 -0.56
CA ILE A 121 0.85 19.18 -1.64
C ILE A 121 0.60 20.69 -1.78
N ARG A 122 0.40 21.40 -0.66
CA ARG A 122 0.18 22.85 -0.66
C ARG A 122 1.36 23.67 -1.18
N ASP A 123 2.59 23.17 -1.04
CA ASP A 123 3.77 23.85 -1.55
C ASP A 123 3.77 23.80 -3.09
N PHE A 124 3.46 22.64 -3.67
CA PHE A 124 3.28 22.48 -5.12
C PHE A 124 2.12 23.33 -5.64
N ALA A 125 0.94 23.23 -5.02
CA ALA A 125 -0.23 23.99 -5.45
C ALA A 125 0.03 25.52 -5.43
N LYS A 126 0.74 26.01 -4.41
CA LYS A 126 1.15 27.42 -4.32
C LYS A 126 2.14 27.79 -5.42
N ALA A 127 3.17 26.96 -5.65
CA ALA A 127 4.20 27.23 -6.64
C ALA A 127 3.70 27.12 -8.09
N TYR A 128 2.71 26.25 -8.35
CA TYR A 128 1.99 26.19 -9.63
C TYR A 128 1.11 27.41 -9.84
N SER A 129 0.40 27.85 -8.78
CA SER A 129 -0.48 29.03 -8.86
C SER A 129 0.30 30.34 -9.02
N SER A 130 1.52 30.42 -8.47
CA SER A 130 2.41 31.58 -8.66
C SER A 130 3.12 31.57 -10.02
N GLY A 131 3.10 30.44 -10.74
CA GLY A 131 3.85 30.23 -11.98
C GLY A 131 5.36 30.08 -11.76
N GLU A 132 5.84 29.94 -10.52
CA GLU A 132 7.26 29.72 -10.20
C GLU A 132 7.77 28.41 -10.79
N ILE A 133 6.94 27.36 -10.72
CA ILE A 133 7.16 26.08 -11.37
C ILE A 133 5.86 25.62 -12.05
N THR A 134 5.95 24.62 -12.92
CA THR A 134 4.77 24.02 -13.57
C THR A 134 4.71 22.52 -13.31
N PRO A 135 3.51 21.91 -13.35
CA PRO A 135 3.37 20.46 -13.32
C PRO A 135 4.28 19.74 -14.34
N VAL A 136 4.46 20.29 -15.55
CA VAL A 136 5.38 19.72 -16.56
C VAL A 136 6.84 19.71 -16.09
N MET A 137 7.31 20.79 -15.46
CA MET A 137 8.67 20.83 -14.90
C MET A 137 8.87 19.75 -13.83
N VAL A 138 7.88 19.57 -12.97
CA VAL A 138 7.90 18.54 -11.91
C VAL A 138 7.86 17.14 -12.51
N ALA A 139 6.99 16.88 -13.48
CA ALA A 139 6.90 15.59 -14.18
C ALA A 139 8.21 15.22 -14.89
N ARG A 140 8.84 16.15 -15.61
CA ARG A 140 10.13 15.91 -16.27
C ARG A 140 11.25 15.65 -15.27
N ARG A 141 11.29 16.39 -14.16
CA ARG A 141 12.29 16.16 -13.10
C ARG A 141 12.10 14.81 -12.43
N PHE A 142 10.85 14.39 -12.21
CA PHE A 142 10.51 13.07 -11.70
C PHE A 142 10.97 11.96 -12.63
N LEU A 143 10.67 12.04 -13.93
CA LEU A 143 11.10 11.03 -14.92
C LEU A 143 12.63 10.89 -14.96
N ALA A 144 13.36 12.02 -14.94
CA ALA A 144 14.82 11.99 -14.86
C ALA A 144 15.34 11.28 -13.60
N ALA A 145 14.66 11.45 -12.45
CA ALA A 145 15.03 10.76 -11.21
C ALA A 145 14.71 9.26 -11.25
N VAL A 146 13.60 8.87 -11.89
CA VAL A 146 13.24 7.46 -12.10
C VAL A 146 14.29 6.78 -12.99
N GLU A 147 14.72 7.43 -14.06
CA GLU A 147 15.77 6.93 -14.95
C GLU A 147 17.11 6.78 -14.23
N GLU A 148 17.52 7.78 -13.44
CA GLU A 148 18.73 7.74 -12.60
C GLU A 148 18.70 6.57 -11.59
N CYS A 149 17.55 6.34 -10.95
CA CYS A 149 17.36 5.24 -10.00
C CYS A 149 17.32 3.85 -10.66
N SER A 150 16.86 3.77 -11.91
CA SER A 150 16.78 2.54 -12.70
C SER A 150 18.10 2.21 -13.40
N GLY A 151 19.05 3.15 -13.38
CA GLY A 151 20.38 2.98 -13.98
C GLY A 151 21.21 1.86 -13.32
N PRO A 152 22.32 1.46 -13.96
CA PRO A 152 23.14 0.32 -13.55
C PRO A 152 23.75 0.46 -12.15
N ASP A 153 23.90 1.69 -11.65
CA ASP A 153 24.51 1.97 -10.35
C ASP A 153 23.60 1.63 -9.16
N LEU A 154 22.29 1.83 -9.33
CA LEU A 154 21.30 1.66 -8.26
C LEU A 154 20.43 0.41 -8.46
N ASN A 155 20.10 0.08 -9.71
CA ASN A 155 19.26 -1.06 -10.10
C ASN A 155 17.96 -1.13 -9.25
N MET A 156 17.36 0.03 -8.94
CA MET A 156 16.16 0.13 -8.12
C MET A 156 14.92 0.19 -9.00
N ALA A 157 14.17 -0.90 -9.07
CA ALA A 157 12.88 -0.97 -9.77
C ALA A 157 11.74 -0.36 -8.92
N LEU A 158 11.76 0.97 -8.74
CA LEU A 158 10.74 1.69 -7.95
C LEU A 158 9.34 1.59 -8.58
N PHE A 159 9.27 1.60 -9.91
CA PHE A 159 8.06 1.45 -10.70
C PHE A 159 8.22 0.24 -11.62
N ILE A 160 7.22 -0.65 -11.63
CA ILE A 160 7.21 -1.80 -12.54
C ILE A 160 6.59 -1.46 -13.91
N SER A 161 5.83 -0.37 -13.97
CA SER A 161 5.20 0.15 -15.18
C SER A 161 4.99 1.65 -15.04
N TYR A 162 5.39 2.41 -16.06
CA TYR A 162 5.11 3.84 -16.21
C TYR A 162 5.24 4.24 -17.68
N ASP A 163 4.44 5.20 -18.12
CA ASP A 163 4.50 5.76 -19.47
C ASP A 163 4.95 7.23 -19.40
N PRO A 164 6.20 7.54 -19.81
CA PRO A 164 6.71 8.91 -19.82
C PRO A 164 5.86 9.88 -20.64
N GLU A 165 5.32 9.43 -21.77
CA GLU A 165 4.54 10.28 -22.67
C GLU A 165 3.18 10.61 -22.02
N ASP A 166 2.52 9.62 -21.44
CA ASP A 166 1.26 9.83 -20.73
C ASP A 166 1.42 10.70 -19.48
N ILE A 167 2.49 10.49 -18.69
CA ILE A 167 2.81 11.32 -17.52
C ILE A 167 3.01 12.79 -17.93
N VAL A 168 3.77 13.05 -18.99
CA VAL A 168 4.01 14.41 -19.50
C VAL A 168 2.71 15.01 -20.05
N ARG A 169 1.92 14.25 -20.81
CA ARG A 169 0.62 14.69 -21.34
C ARG A 169 -0.33 15.15 -20.23
N GLN A 170 -0.50 14.35 -19.19
CA GLN A 170 -1.34 14.71 -18.04
C GLN A 170 -0.82 15.98 -17.32
N ALA A 171 0.52 16.13 -17.23
CA ALA A 171 1.13 17.32 -16.65
C ALA A 171 0.94 18.58 -17.52
N GLU A 172 0.95 18.46 -18.85
CA GLU A 172 0.66 19.55 -19.78
C GLU A 172 -0.79 20.04 -19.62
N GLU A 173 -1.75 19.11 -19.53
CA GLU A 173 -3.17 19.43 -19.27
C GLU A 173 -3.39 20.12 -17.92
N SER A 174 -2.63 19.73 -16.89
CA SER A 174 -2.64 20.42 -15.59
C SER A 174 -2.01 21.80 -15.68
N THR A 175 -0.87 21.93 -16.37
CA THR A 175 -0.17 23.21 -16.57
C THR A 175 -1.07 24.23 -17.27
N LEU A 176 -1.82 23.79 -18.29
CA LEU A 176 -2.77 24.66 -19.00
C LEU A 176 -3.86 25.20 -18.06
N ARG A 177 -4.42 24.34 -17.19
CA ARG A 177 -5.42 24.76 -16.19
C ARG A 177 -4.88 25.78 -15.21
N TYR A 178 -3.63 25.62 -14.75
CA TYR A 178 -2.98 26.62 -13.90
C TYR A 178 -2.75 27.95 -14.64
N GLN A 179 -2.30 27.92 -15.89
CA GLN A 179 -2.12 29.12 -16.71
C GLN A 179 -3.43 29.87 -16.95
N GLN A 180 -4.55 29.15 -17.02
CA GLN A 180 -5.90 29.71 -17.15
C GLN A 180 -6.51 30.16 -15.81
N GLY A 181 -5.82 29.93 -14.68
CA GLY A 181 -6.34 30.24 -13.35
C GLY A 181 -7.49 29.35 -12.90
N ALA A 182 -7.64 28.14 -13.48
CA ALA A 182 -8.74 27.22 -13.24
C ALA A 182 -8.26 25.80 -12.87
N PRO A 183 -7.41 25.62 -11.82
CA PRO A 183 -7.03 24.30 -11.34
C PRO A 183 -8.24 23.53 -10.76
N LEU A 184 -8.24 22.20 -10.87
CA LEU A 184 -9.36 21.35 -10.42
C LEU A 184 -9.49 21.28 -8.90
N SER A 185 -8.36 21.29 -8.18
CA SER A 185 -8.28 21.29 -6.71
C SER A 185 -6.83 21.49 -6.27
N ALA A 186 -6.56 21.46 -4.96
CA ALA A 186 -5.19 21.44 -4.42
C ALA A 186 -4.35 20.22 -4.86
N MET A 187 -4.99 19.16 -5.37
CA MET A 187 -4.31 17.96 -5.90
C MET A 187 -3.97 18.06 -7.40
N ASP A 188 -4.37 19.14 -8.07
CA ASP A 188 -4.12 19.32 -9.49
C ASP A 188 -2.61 19.37 -9.80
N GLY A 189 -2.14 18.50 -10.69
CA GLY A 189 -0.72 18.43 -11.06
C GLY A 189 0.19 17.76 -10.01
N VAL A 190 -0.38 17.18 -8.95
CA VAL A 190 0.36 16.38 -7.97
C VAL A 190 0.55 14.97 -8.48
N LEU A 191 1.79 14.49 -8.52
CA LEU A 191 2.11 13.12 -8.90
C LEU A 191 1.70 12.13 -7.79
N VAL A 192 1.01 11.05 -8.19
CA VAL A 192 0.58 9.98 -7.28
C VAL A 192 0.97 8.64 -7.90
N ALA A 193 1.61 7.77 -7.11
CA ALA A 193 1.89 6.40 -7.50
C ALA A 193 0.72 5.48 -7.09
N VAL A 194 0.31 4.59 -7.99
CA VAL A 194 -0.73 3.59 -7.72
C VAL A 194 -0.08 2.23 -7.53
N LYS A 195 -0.54 1.48 -6.53
CA LYS A 195 -0.06 0.13 -6.25
C LYS A 195 -0.60 -0.83 -7.31
N ASP A 196 0.23 -1.75 -7.81
CA ASP A 196 -0.12 -2.67 -8.91
C ASP A 196 -1.22 -3.70 -8.59
N GLU A 197 -1.71 -3.76 -7.35
CA GLU A 197 -2.93 -4.51 -7.00
C GLU A 197 -4.21 -3.67 -7.17
N ILE A 198 -4.11 -2.44 -7.67
CA ILE A 198 -5.21 -1.49 -7.88
C ILE A 198 -5.22 -1.06 -9.35
N ASP A 199 -6.39 -1.16 -9.98
CA ASP A 199 -6.57 -0.79 -11.39
C ASP A 199 -6.30 0.71 -11.62
N CYS A 200 -5.44 1.00 -12.60
CA CYS A 200 -5.13 2.35 -13.06
C CYS A 200 -4.91 2.34 -14.57
N LEU A 201 -5.88 2.85 -15.33
CA LEU A 201 -5.76 2.93 -16.79
C LEU A 201 -4.62 3.89 -17.19
N PRO A 202 -3.87 3.61 -18.26
CA PRO A 202 -3.98 2.46 -19.16
C PRO A 202 -3.17 1.22 -18.73
N TYR A 203 -2.59 1.24 -17.52
CA TYR A 203 -1.71 0.19 -17.02
C TYR A 203 -2.46 -1.11 -16.72
N GLN A 204 -1.79 -2.24 -16.97
CA GLN A 204 -2.30 -3.56 -16.56
C GLN A 204 -2.01 -3.79 -15.08
N THR A 205 -2.99 -4.36 -14.37
CA THR A 205 -2.88 -4.77 -12.96
C THR A 205 -2.30 -6.17 -12.91
N THR A 206 -1.03 -6.34 -12.52
CA THR A 206 -0.37 -7.66 -12.51
C THR A 206 -0.32 -8.32 -11.13
N GLY A 207 -0.58 -7.57 -10.06
CA GLY A 207 -0.35 -8.04 -8.69
C GLY A 207 1.09 -8.51 -8.44
N LYS A 208 2.04 -7.99 -9.23
CA LYS A 208 3.45 -8.43 -9.30
C LYS A 208 3.64 -9.90 -9.72
N ILE A 209 2.69 -10.47 -10.44
CA ILE A 209 2.81 -11.79 -11.07
C ILE A 209 3.13 -11.54 -12.55
N GLN A 210 4.42 -11.59 -12.89
CA GLN A 210 4.94 -11.58 -14.26
C GLN A 210 5.72 -12.87 -14.54
#